data_AF-A0A6V7IY67-F1
#
_entry.id   AF-A0A6V7IY67-F1
#
_cell.length_a   1.000
_cell.length_b   1.000
_cell.length_c   1.000
_cell.angle_alpha   90.00
_cell.angle_beta   90.00
_cell.angle_gamma   90.00
#
_symmetry.space_group_name_H-M   'P 1'
#
loop_
_entity.id
_entity.type
_entity.pdbx_description
1 polymer ?
#
loop_
_entity_poly.entity_id
_entity_poly.type
_entity_poly.pdbx_seq_one_letter_code
_entity_poly.pdbx_strand_id
1 'polypeptide(L)'
;ILRINYKHNIIWVRGQALPGETNSLVQIYDTLLPTRRIYDKEKVPPFPTYIPGEEPLPDEVWSEEVHQFNAPTIEFEVEENAKK
;
A
#
# COMPACT_ATOMS: atom_id res chain seq x y z
N ILE A 1 3.38 -1.80 -0.92
CA ILE A 1 1.96 -1.99 -1.26
C ILE A 1 1.28 -0.64 -1.13
N LEU A 2 0.41 -0.24 -2.07
CA LEU A 2 -0.20 1.09 -2.10
C LEU A 2 -1.60 1.11 -1.45
N ARG A 3 -2.37 0.05 -1.65
CA ARG A 3 -3.71 -0.15 -1.12
C ARG A 3 -3.96 -1.65 -0.95
N ILE A 4 -4.77 -2.01 0.04
CA ILE A 4 -5.30 -3.37 0.24
C ILE A 4 -6.82 -3.26 0.37
N ASN A 5 -7.57 -4.12 -0.30
CA ASN A 5 -9.02 -4.25 -0.15
C ASN A 5 -9.31 -5.64 0.40
N TYR A 6 -9.86 -5.67 1.61
CA TYR A 6 -10.13 -6.90 2.35
C TYR A 6 -11.45 -7.56 1.92
N LYS A 7 -12.38 -6.79 1.36
CA LYS A 7 -13.66 -7.32 0.84
C LYS A 7 -13.48 -8.22 -0.38
N HIS A 8 -12.56 -7.86 -1.27
CA HIS A 8 -12.30 -8.56 -2.54
C HIS A 8 -10.95 -9.28 -2.57
N ASN A 9 -10.16 -9.19 -1.50
CA ASN A 9 -8.80 -9.74 -1.41
C ASN A 9 -7.89 -9.23 -2.54
N ILE A 10 -7.94 -7.92 -2.82
CA ILE A 10 -7.16 -7.27 -3.87
C ILE A 10 -5.99 -6.49 -3.25
N ILE A 11 -4.81 -6.60 -3.86
CA ILE A 11 -3.60 -5.90 -3.46
C ILE A 11 -3.13 -4.99 -4.60
N TRP A 12 -2.92 -3.71 -4.32
CA TRP A 12 -2.35 -2.76 -5.26
C TRP A 12 -0.83 -2.67 -5.06
N VAL A 13 -0.07 -3.23 -5.99
CA VAL A 13 1.39 -3.28 -5.95
C VAL A 13 1.95 -2.15 -6.83
N ARG A 14 2.94 -1.41 -6.32
CA ARG A 14 3.67 -0.38 -7.09
C ARG A 14 4.69 -1.07 -7.99
N GLY A 15 4.57 -0.94 -9.31
CA GLY A 15 5.56 -1.45 -10.25
C GLY A 15 5.11 -1.35 -11.70
N GLN A 16 6.07 -1.20 -12.61
CA GLN A 16 5.86 -1.26 -14.04
C GLN A 16 6.40 -2.62 -14.52
N ALA A 17 5.57 -3.38 -15.25
CA ALA A 17 5.84 -4.75 -15.73
C ALA A 17 5.94 -5.85 -14.65
N LEU A 18 4.82 -6.21 -14.03
CA LEU A 18 4.69 -7.54 -13.42
C LEU A 18 4.87 -8.60 -14.52
N PRO A 19 5.68 -9.65 -14.30
CA PRO A 19 5.84 -10.71 -15.29
C PRO A 19 4.53 -11.47 -15.45
N GLY A 20 4.11 -11.65 -16.71
CA GLY A 20 2.87 -12.33 -17.07
C GLY A 20 1.86 -11.40 -17.75
N GLU A 21 0.92 -12.00 -18.47
CA GLU A 21 -0.22 -11.30 -19.06
C GLU A 21 -1.31 -11.06 -18.01
N THR A 22 -2.30 -10.23 -18.33
CA THR A 22 -3.49 -10.05 -17.50
C THR A 22 -4.15 -11.40 -17.18
N ASN A 23 -4.54 -11.60 -15.92
CA ASN A 23 -5.09 -12.86 -15.37
C ASN A 23 -4.09 -14.03 -15.23
N SER A 24 -2.79 -13.79 -15.41
CA SER A 24 -1.78 -14.81 -15.06
C SER A 24 -1.72 -15.05 -13.56
N LEU A 25 -1.38 -16.27 -13.16
CA LEU A 25 -1.05 -16.59 -11.77
C LEU A 25 0.34 -16.03 -11.44
N VAL A 26 0.46 -15.41 -10.26
CA VAL A 26 1.71 -14.79 -9.80
C VAL A 26 2.08 -15.33 -8.41
N GLN A 27 3.38 -15.44 -8.16
CA GLN A 27 3.91 -15.76 -6.82
C GLN A 27 4.35 -14.46 -6.15
N ILE A 28 3.81 -14.20 -4.94
CA ILE A 28 4.10 -13.00 -4.16
C ILE A 28 4.76 -13.45 -2.84
N TYR A 29 5.85 -12.79 -2.47
CA TYR A 29 6.57 -13.02 -1.22
C TYR A 29 7.26 -11.72 -0.77
N ASP A 30 7.65 -11.68 0.50
CA ASP A 30 8.36 -10.53 1.06
C ASP A 30 9.69 -10.28 0.37
N THR A 31 10.05 -9.01 0.23
CA THR A 31 11.30 -8.65 -0.45
C THR A 31 12.53 -9.12 0.32
N LEU A 32 13.53 -9.59 -0.43
CA LEU A 32 14.83 -9.99 0.12
C LEU A 32 15.83 -8.82 0.16
N LEU A 33 15.43 -7.62 -0.28
CA LEU A 33 16.32 -6.45 -0.31
C LEU A 33 16.71 -6.06 1.13
N PRO A 34 18.03 -5.97 1.45
CA PRO A 34 18.49 -5.71 2.82
C PRO A 34 17.94 -4.40 3.41
N THR A 35 17.80 -3.36 2.59
CA THR A 35 17.32 -2.02 3.00
C THR A 35 15.80 -1.92 3.11
N ARG A 36 15.08 -2.99 2.76
CA ARG A 36 13.60 -3.05 2.84
C ARG A 36 13.12 -4.03 3.93
N ARG A 37 14.04 -4.52 4.76
CA ARG A 37 13.69 -5.30 5.94
C ARG A 37 12.98 -4.40 6.95
N ILE A 38 11.85 -4.87 7.46
CA ILE A 38 11.06 -4.17 8.47
C ILE A 38 11.63 -4.55 9.84
N TYR A 39 12.20 -3.58 10.54
CA TYR A 39 12.71 -3.75 11.91
C TYR A 39 11.75 -3.19 12.97
N ASP A 40 10.80 -2.37 12.54
CA ASP A 40 9.77 -1.80 13.38
C ASP A 40 8.69 -2.85 13.67
N LYS A 41 8.53 -3.21 14.95
CA LYS A 41 7.60 -4.25 15.39
C LYS A 41 6.13 -3.90 15.13
N GLU A 42 5.80 -2.61 15.03
CA GLU A 42 4.42 -2.18 14.76
C GLU A 42 4.06 -2.32 13.28
N LYS A 43 5.07 -2.38 12.40
CA LYS A 43 4.91 -2.45 10.93
C LYS A 43 5.12 -3.85 10.37
N VAL A 44 5.53 -4.82 11.20
CA VAL A 44 5.70 -6.19 10.73
C VAL A 44 4.33 -6.82 10.42
N PRO A 45 4.21 -7.62 9.34
CA PRO A 45 2.98 -8.33 9.05
C PRO A 45 2.70 -9.41 10.11
N PRO A 46 1.44 -9.87 10.23
CA PRO A 46 1.07 -10.96 11.13
C PRO A 46 1.87 -12.23 10.87
N PHE A 47 2.31 -12.89 11.94
CA PHE A 47 3.00 -14.19 11.88
C PHE A 47 2.18 -15.27 12.59
N PRO A 48 2.04 -16.49 12.05
CA PRO A 48 2.60 -16.98 10.77
C PRO A 48 1.86 -16.44 9.53
N THR A 49 0.59 -16.07 9.70
CA THR A 49 -0.24 -15.43 8.69
C THR A 49 -1.38 -14.68 9.39
N TYR A 50 -2.10 -13.83 8.66
CA TYR A 50 -3.33 -13.22 9.17
C TYR A 50 -4.42 -14.27 9.34
N ILE A 51 -5.07 -14.28 10.51
CA ILE A 51 -6.24 -15.11 10.81
C ILE A 51 -7.43 -14.15 11.02
N PRO A 52 -8.51 -14.27 10.24
CA PRO A 52 -9.70 -13.45 10.44
C PRO A 52 -10.24 -13.61 11.87
N GLY A 53 -10.36 -12.50 12.59
CA GLY A 53 -10.96 -12.45 13.92
C GLY A 53 -12.48 -12.28 13.87
N GLU A 54 -13.09 -12.12 15.05
CA GLU A 54 -14.53 -11.77 15.15
C GLU A 54 -14.79 -10.31 14.76
N GLU A 55 -13.82 -9.43 14.96
CA GLU A 55 -13.91 -8.03 14.55
C GLU A 55 -13.63 -7.87 13.05
N PRO A 56 -14.53 -7.21 12.29
CA PRO A 56 -14.32 -7.00 10.87
C PRO A 56 -13.15 -6.04 10.63
N LEU A 57 -12.27 -6.40 9.71
CA LEU A 57 -11.27 -5.47 9.18
C LEU A 57 -11.99 -4.29 8.48
N PRO A 58 -11.33 -3.12 8.40
CA PRO A 58 -11.79 -2.07 7.50
C PRO A 58 -11.90 -2.62 6.08
N ASP A 59 -12.79 -2.07 5.26
CA ASP A 59 -12.95 -2.52 3.87
C ASP A 59 -11.64 -2.39 3.09
N GLU A 60 -10.92 -1.28 3.32
CA GLU A 60 -9.69 -0.95 2.62
C GLU A 60 -8.70 -0.20 3.50
N VAL A 61 -7.41 -0.42 3.24
CA VAL A 61 -6.31 0.31 3.89
C VAL A 61 -5.42 0.91 2.81
N TRP A 62 -5.04 2.17 2.99
CA TRP A 62 -4.23 2.96 2.08
C TRP A 62 -2.86 3.24 2.68
N SER A 63 -1.83 3.29 1.84
CA SER A 63 -0.53 3.81 2.23
C SER A 63 -0.60 5.31 2.46
N GLU A 64 0.13 5.82 3.46
CA GLU A 64 0.23 7.25 3.80
C GLU A 64 0.70 8.13 2.62
N GLU A 65 1.46 7.55 1.69
CA GLU A 65 1.96 8.24 0.49
C GLU A 65 0.91 8.36 -0.63
N VAL A 66 -0.30 7.79 -0.44
CA VAL A 66 -1.32 7.71 -1.49
C VAL A 66 -2.52 8.59 -1.14
N HIS A 67 -2.86 9.50 -2.05
CA HIS A 67 -4.06 10.30 -1.94
C HIS A 67 -5.32 9.44 -2.14
N GLN A 68 -6.22 9.45 -1.15
CA GLN A 68 -7.48 8.70 -1.22
C GLN A 68 -8.46 9.37 -2.17
N PHE A 69 -9.26 8.59 -2.90
CA PHE A 69 -10.18 9.12 -3.91
C PHE A 69 -11.34 9.95 -3.35
N ASN A 70 -11.64 9.79 -2.07
CA ASN A 70 -12.68 10.54 -1.34
C ASN A 70 -12.12 11.77 -0.60
N ALA A 71 -10.78 11.95 -0.59
CA ALA A 71 -10.16 13.08 0.08
C ALA A 71 -10.34 14.37 -0.76
N PRO A 72 -10.36 15.55 -0.12
CA PRO A 72 -10.43 16.82 -0.85
C PRO A 72 -9.19 17.03 -1.72
N THR A 73 -9.33 17.79 -2.80
CA THR A 73 -8.23 18.15 -3.70
C THR A 73 -7.04 18.73 -2.94
N ILE A 74 -5.82 18.31 -3.31
CA ILE A 74 -4.59 18.83 -2.72
C ILE A 74 -4.37 20.29 -3.18
N GLU A 75 -4.20 21.19 -2.21
CA GLU A 75 -3.88 22.59 -2.45
C GLU A 75 -2.43 22.87 -2.04
N PHE A 76 -1.72 23.66 -2.84
CA PHE A 76 -0.35 24.09 -2.57
C PHE A 76 -0.33 25.59 -2.36
N GLU A 77 0.23 26.05 -1.24
CA GLU A 77 0.46 27.47 -1.01
C GLU A 77 1.54 27.98 -1.97
N VAL A 78 1.23 29.06 -2.69
CA VAL A 78 2.18 29.71 -3.61
C VAL A 78 2.90 30.82 -2.84
N GLU A 79 4.18 30.65 -2.53
CA GLU A 79 4.98 31.73 -1.94
C GLU A 79 5.29 32.81 -3.00
N GLU A 80 4.74 34.01 -2.84
CA GLU A 80 4.92 35.15 -3.77
C GLU A 80 6.34 35.76 -3.78
N ASN A 81 7.30 35.24 -3.00
CA ASN A 81 8.60 35.90 -2.78
C ASN A 81 9.69 35.62 -3.83
N ALA A 82 9.37 34.95 -4.96
CA ALA A 82 10.34 34.65 -6.02
C ALA A 82 10.53 35.77 -7.07
N LYS A 83 10.11 37.01 -6.78
CA LYS A 83 10.39 38.19 -7.61
C LYS A 83 11.19 39.22 -6.82
N LYS A 84 12.52 39.05 -6.77
CA LYS A 84 13.48 40.12 -6.51
C LYS A 84 14.53 40.11 -7.60
#